data_AF-A0A8S3H6A4-F1
#
_entry.id   AF-A0A8S3H6A4-F1
#
_cell.length_a   1.000
_cell.length_b   1.000
_cell.length_c   1.000
_cell.angle_alpha   90.00
_cell.angle_beta   90.00
_cell.angle_gamma   90.00
#
_symmetry.space_group_name_H-M   'P 1'
#
loop_
_entity.id
_entity.type
_entity.pdbx_description
1 polymer ?
#
loop_
_entity_poly.entity_id
_entity_poly.type
_entity_poly.pdbx_seq_one_letter_code
_entity_poly.pdbx_strand_id
1 'polypeptide(L)'
;KEEIKPEESKTSSLKSAIANATSVKNAPVKATFRHKMLTIFALLYLTEQAFLPYSHFITKGYNNWTNGLYGYSWDMMVHSWHTQHVKITFIDKSTDEVHYLKPTAWASAKRWSSHADMIVQYAQCIKGKLKEHNYDDVEIRFDIWRSMNGRFNQRQIDPRIDLLSADAKWSTFEDTPWLQPLLTNLSDWRTRMQKIENKLSSKDQNVLVTFVADFPGLFLENYIPPDLNTTIEVLEGQIIVELISLKKNITLNVGENTSVPNGDYHNVYTVSSTPSCYMYVYLNQSDADIVQLWDRFYNLTDRLLNETIVRNRPLHSDKEEADLVRVSYENV
;
A
#
# COMPACT_ATOMS: atom_id res chain seq x y z
N LYS A 1 95.57 -7.01 -24.89
CA LYS A 1 94.52 -6.80 -25.92
C LYS A 1 93.59 -7.99 -25.83
N GLU A 2 92.32 -7.71 -25.54
CA GLU A 2 91.23 -8.69 -25.45
C GLU A 2 91.08 -9.53 -26.71
N GLU A 3 90.60 -10.76 -26.55
CA GLU A 3 89.38 -11.17 -27.25
C GLU A 3 88.62 -12.24 -26.43
N ILE A 4 87.31 -12.05 -26.32
CA ILE A 4 86.32 -12.81 -25.55
C ILE A 4 85.67 -13.86 -26.45
N LYS A 5 85.40 -15.08 -25.96
CA LYS A 5 84.47 -16.06 -26.56
C LYS A 5 84.10 -17.18 -25.56
N PRO A 6 82.93 -17.83 -25.69
CA PRO A 6 81.68 -17.36 -25.08
C PRO A 6 81.11 -18.31 -24.02
N GLU A 7 80.17 -17.75 -23.26
CA GLU A 7 79.42 -18.32 -22.14
C GLU A 7 78.36 -19.34 -22.62
N GLU A 8 78.76 -20.57 -22.98
CA GLU A 8 77.82 -21.61 -23.48
C GLU A 8 77.33 -22.62 -22.43
N SER A 9 77.99 -22.75 -21.26
CA SER A 9 77.64 -23.83 -20.31
C SER A 9 76.49 -23.48 -19.35
N LYS A 10 76.27 -22.20 -19.03
CA LYS A 10 75.20 -21.77 -18.11
C LYS A 10 73.82 -21.69 -18.76
N THR A 11 73.75 -21.42 -20.06
CA THR A 11 72.49 -21.33 -20.82
C THR A 11 71.86 -22.71 -21.06
N SER A 12 72.67 -23.78 -21.14
CA SER A 12 72.19 -25.16 -21.25
C SER A 12 71.52 -25.65 -19.96
N SER A 13 72.15 -25.41 -18.80
CA SER A 13 71.59 -25.84 -17.51
C SER A 13 70.35 -25.03 -17.13
N LEU A 14 70.33 -23.72 -17.41
CA LEU A 14 69.17 -22.86 -17.17
C LEU A 14 67.97 -23.23 -18.07
N LYS A 15 68.20 -23.56 -19.35
CA LYS A 15 67.15 -24.02 -20.25
C LYS A 15 66.58 -25.39 -19.82
N SER A 16 67.41 -26.29 -19.31
CA SER A 16 66.95 -27.58 -18.76
C SER A 16 66.14 -27.42 -17.46
N ALA A 17 66.51 -26.47 -16.61
CA ALA A 17 65.80 -26.15 -15.37
C ALA A 17 64.45 -25.46 -15.64
N ILE A 18 64.40 -24.57 -16.64
CA ILE A 18 63.16 -23.89 -17.05
C ILE A 18 62.21 -24.83 -17.81
N ALA A 19 62.75 -25.76 -18.62
CA ALA A 19 61.96 -26.80 -19.28
C ALA A 19 61.36 -27.81 -18.29
N ASN A 20 62.06 -28.12 -17.18
CA ASN A 20 61.52 -28.98 -16.12
C ASN A 20 60.54 -28.24 -15.19
N ALA A 21 60.66 -26.92 -15.05
CA ALA A 21 59.73 -26.11 -14.25
C ALA A 21 58.38 -25.84 -14.94
N THR A 22 58.29 -26.03 -16.26
CA THR A 22 57.08 -25.76 -17.05
C THR A 22 56.23 -27.01 -17.33
N SER A 23 56.65 -28.19 -16.86
CA SER A 23 55.90 -29.45 -17.01
C SER A 23 55.40 -30.01 -15.67
N VAL A 24 54.82 -29.16 -14.81
CA VAL A 24 53.84 -29.65 -13.84
C VAL A 24 52.50 -29.78 -14.57
N LYS A 25 52.33 -30.88 -15.31
CA LYS A 25 51.00 -31.29 -15.73
C LYS A 25 50.23 -31.61 -14.45
N ASN A 26 49.41 -30.66 -13.99
CA ASN A 26 48.44 -30.90 -12.92
C ASN A 26 47.60 -32.11 -13.33
N ALA A 27 47.88 -33.28 -12.77
CA ALA A 27 47.10 -34.48 -13.04
C ALA A 27 45.64 -34.18 -12.64
N PRO A 28 44.65 -34.54 -13.48
CA PRO A 28 43.26 -34.22 -13.17
C PRO A 28 42.88 -34.89 -11.85
N VAL A 29 42.61 -34.08 -10.83
CA VAL A 29 42.15 -34.55 -9.52
C VAL A 29 40.81 -35.24 -9.75
N LYS A 30 40.76 -36.57 -9.59
CA LYS A 30 39.53 -37.34 -9.76
C LYS A 30 38.54 -36.91 -8.68
N ALA A 31 37.36 -36.45 -9.10
CA ALA A 31 36.31 -36.00 -8.18
C ALA A 31 35.93 -37.15 -7.21
N THR A 32 36.18 -36.94 -5.91
CA THR A 32 35.78 -37.91 -4.87
C THR A 32 34.26 -37.91 -4.69
N PHE A 33 33.71 -38.95 -4.06
CA PHE A 33 32.26 -39.06 -3.81
C PHE A 33 31.67 -37.84 -3.09
N ARG A 34 32.39 -37.27 -2.12
CA ARG A 34 31.97 -36.03 -1.43
C ARG A 34 31.86 -34.84 -2.38
N HIS A 35 32.81 -34.66 -3.29
CA HIS A 35 32.75 -33.61 -4.31
C HIS A 35 31.52 -33.81 -5.22
N LYS A 36 31.24 -35.05 -5.64
CA LYS A 36 30.06 -35.34 -6.47
C LYS A 36 28.74 -35.02 -5.74
N MET A 37 28.61 -35.41 -4.47
CA MET A 37 27.41 -35.10 -3.67
C MET A 37 27.24 -33.59 -3.46
N LEU A 38 28.32 -32.87 -3.15
CA LEU A 38 28.30 -31.41 -3.03
C LEU A 38 27.91 -30.74 -4.35
N THR A 39 28.42 -31.23 -5.48
CA THR A 39 28.02 -30.72 -6.80
C THR A 39 26.55 -30.97 -7.08
N ILE A 40 26.02 -32.16 -6.78
CA ILE A 40 24.57 -32.44 -6.94
C ILE A 40 23.74 -31.51 -6.07
N PHE A 41 24.09 -31.36 -4.79
CA PHE A 41 23.40 -30.44 -3.89
C PHE A 41 23.45 -28.99 -4.39
N ALA A 42 24.62 -28.52 -4.84
CA ALA A 42 24.78 -27.18 -5.41
C ALA A 42 23.92 -27.00 -6.67
N LEU A 43 23.89 -27.99 -7.56
CA LEU A 43 23.05 -27.95 -8.76
C LEU A 43 21.57 -27.94 -8.42
N LEU A 44 21.12 -28.74 -7.44
CA LEU A 44 19.74 -28.74 -6.97
C LEU A 44 19.36 -27.38 -6.37
N TYR A 45 20.22 -26.83 -5.51
CA TYR A 45 20.02 -25.51 -4.92
C TYR A 45 19.95 -24.41 -6.00
N LEU A 46 20.88 -24.39 -6.96
CA LEU A 46 20.86 -23.42 -8.05
C LEU A 46 19.62 -23.57 -8.93
N THR A 47 19.19 -24.81 -9.19
CA THR A 47 17.96 -25.09 -9.93
C THR A 47 16.74 -24.57 -9.17
N GLU A 48 16.66 -24.82 -7.87
CA GLU A 48 15.59 -24.33 -7.01
C GLU A 48 15.54 -22.79 -6.99
N GLN A 49 16.68 -22.13 -6.79
CA GLN A 49 16.78 -20.66 -6.79
C GLN A 49 16.41 -20.05 -8.14
N ALA A 50 16.73 -20.72 -9.26
CA ALA A 50 16.32 -20.29 -10.59
C ALA A 50 14.84 -20.58 -10.88
N PHE A 51 14.28 -21.65 -10.31
CA PHE A 51 12.93 -22.12 -10.61
C PHE A 51 11.84 -21.44 -9.78
N LEU A 52 12.05 -21.26 -8.47
CA LEU A 52 11.04 -20.71 -7.56
C LEU A 52 10.44 -19.36 -8.02
N PRO A 53 11.22 -18.41 -8.59
CA PRO A 53 10.67 -17.17 -9.12
C PRO A 53 9.63 -17.35 -10.23
N TYR A 54 9.75 -18.41 -11.01
CA TYR A 54 8.84 -18.73 -12.12
C TYR A 54 7.76 -19.73 -11.73
N SER A 55 7.73 -20.19 -10.48
CA SER A 55 6.84 -21.27 -10.04
C SER A 55 5.35 -20.90 -9.99
N HIS A 56 4.95 -19.68 -10.34
CA HIS A 56 3.59 -19.14 -10.20
C HIS A 56 2.51 -19.90 -10.99
N PHE A 57 2.89 -20.71 -11.98
CA PHE A 57 1.99 -21.62 -12.69
C PHE A 57 1.64 -22.87 -11.87
N ILE A 58 2.50 -23.24 -10.91
CA ILE A 58 2.30 -24.34 -9.95
C ILE A 58 1.72 -23.79 -8.65
N THR A 59 2.26 -22.70 -8.12
CA THR A 59 1.92 -22.13 -6.80
C THR A 59 0.71 -21.21 -6.86
N LYS A 60 -0.34 -21.62 -7.58
CA LYS A 60 -1.52 -20.81 -7.88
C LYS A 60 -2.26 -20.28 -6.66
N GLY A 61 -2.28 -21.03 -5.56
CA GLY A 61 -2.92 -20.59 -4.32
C GLY A 61 -2.27 -19.36 -3.70
N TYR A 62 -1.00 -19.11 -4.00
CA TYR A 62 -0.29 -17.93 -3.53
C TYR A 62 -0.46 -16.72 -4.45
N ASN A 63 -0.98 -16.93 -5.67
CA ASN A 63 -1.31 -15.85 -6.58
C ASN A 63 -2.46 -15.05 -5.96
N ASN A 64 -2.19 -13.79 -5.64
CA ASN A 64 -3.22 -12.84 -5.23
C ASN A 64 -3.49 -11.90 -6.41
N TRP A 65 -3.39 -10.58 -6.24
CA TRP A 65 -3.36 -9.67 -7.39
C TRP A 65 -2.04 -9.71 -8.17
N THR A 66 -1.03 -10.36 -7.60
CA THR A 66 0.30 -10.54 -8.17
C THR A 66 0.60 -12.02 -8.28
N ASN A 67 1.23 -12.41 -9.38
CA ASN A 67 1.62 -13.79 -9.60
C ASN A 67 2.88 -14.15 -8.78
N GLY A 68 2.84 -15.33 -8.19
CA GLY A 68 3.95 -16.00 -7.56
C GLY A 68 4.00 -15.89 -6.04
N LEU A 69 4.82 -16.78 -5.48
CA LEU A 69 5.04 -16.90 -4.06
C LEU A 69 5.71 -15.64 -3.51
N TYR A 70 5.11 -15.05 -2.49
CA TYR A 70 5.67 -13.89 -1.81
C TYR A 70 7.08 -14.21 -1.28
N GLY A 71 8.06 -13.35 -1.56
CA GLY A 71 9.46 -13.54 -1.18
C GLY A 71 10.32 -14.28 -2.21
N TYR A 72 9.71 -15.00 -3.15
CA TYR A 72 10.43 -15.77 -4.17
C TYR A 72 10.17 -15.29 -5.60
N SER A 73 9.00 -14.69 -5.87
CA SER A 73 8.70 -14.07 -7.15
C SER A 73 9.56 -12.83 -7.41
N TRP A 74 10.15 -12.72 -8.61
CA TRP A 74 10.93 -11.54 -9.02
C TRP A 74 10.08 -10.27 -9.10
N ASP A 75 8.78 -10.41 -9.36
CA ASP A 75 7.85 -9.30 -9.47
C ASP A 75 7.52 -8.65 -8.12
N MET A 76 7.97 -9.23 -6.99
CA MET A 76 7.62 -8.76 -5.65
C MET A 76 7.98 -7.28 -5.40
N MET A 77 9.14 -6.81 -5.86
CA MET A 77 9.61 -5.44 -5.59
C MET A 77 8.85 -4.35 -6.36
N VAL A 78 8.00 -4.70 -7.32
CA VAL A 78 7.26 -3.73 -8.16
C VAL A 78 5.94 -3.28 -7.51
N HIS A 79 5.56 -3.89 -6.38
CA HIS A 79 4.23 -3.73 -5.79
C HIS A 79 4.26 -3.03 -4.45
N SER A 80 3.69 -1.84 -4.40
CA SER A 80 3.29 -1.13 -3.19
C SER A 80 1.83 -1.39 -2.89
N TRP A 81 1.55 -1.76 -1.65
CA TRP A 81 0.22 -2.10 -1.16
C TRP A 81 -0.17 -1.17 -0.02
N HIS A 82 -1.40 -0.67 -0.07
CA HIS A 82 -1.98 0.11 1.01
C HIS A 82 -3.29 -0.55 1.45
N THR A 83 -3.38 -0.91 2.73
CA THR A 83 -4.62 -1.46 3.31
C THR A 83 -5.39 -0.31 3.94
N GLN A 84 -6.58 -0.03 3.40
CA GLN A 84 -7.40 1.07 3.89
C GLN A 84 -8.23 0.63 5.11
N HIS A 85 -8.96 -0.49 4.97
CA HIS A 85 -9.74 -1.02 6.09
C HIS A 85 -9.85 -2.54 6.06
N VAL A 86 -10.07 -3.10 7.25
CA VAL A 86 -10.26 -4.52 7.49
C VAL A 86 -11.38 -4.65 8.52
N LYS A 87 -12.47 -5.29 8.12
CA LYS A 87 -13.60 -5.64 8.98
C LYS A 87 -13.70 -7.17 9.04
N ILE A 88 -13.83 -7.69 10.24
CA ILE A 88 -14.02 -9.13 10.49
C ILE A 88 -15.35 -9.27 11.18
N THR A 89 -16.19 -10.12 10.62
CA THR A 89 -17.51 -10.43 11.15
C THR A 89 -17.59 -11.92 11.40
N PHE A 90 -18.05 -12.31 12.57
CA PHE A 90 -18.49 -13.69 12.80
C PHE A 90 -19.98 -13.70 13.08
N ILE A 91 -20.65 -14.73 12.56
CA ILE A 91 -22.08 -14.94 12.70
C ILE A 91 -22.24 -16.25 13.47
N ASP A 92 -22.92 -16.21 14.61
CA ASP A 92 -23.29 -17.41 15.34
C ASP A 92 -24.50 -18.05 14.65
N LYS A 93 -24.32 -19.27 14.12
CA LYS A 93 -25.40 -19.94 13.37
C LYS A 93 -26.55 -20.41 14.24
N SER A 94 -26.36 -20.47 15.56
CA SER A 94 -27.40 -20.89 16.49
C SER A 94 -28.38 -19.75 16.80
N THR A 95 -27.90 -18.51 16.84
CA THR A 95 -28.68 -17.31 17.17
C THR A 95 -28.95 -16.41 15.98
N ASP A 96 -28.21 -16.59 14.88
CA ASP A 96 -28.14 -15.67 13.74
C ASP A 96 -27.66 -14.26 14.11
N GLU A 97 -26.96 -14.13 15.24
CA GLU A 97 -26.40 -12.85 15.70
C GLU A 97 -25.09 -12.54 14.99
N VAL A 98 -24.97 -11.29 14.54
CA VAL A 98 -23.79 -10.77 13.86
C VAL A 98 -22.91 -10.05 14.86
N HIS A 99 -21.65 -10.47 14.95
CA HIS A 99 -20.66 -9.88 15.84
C HIS A 99 -19.44 -9.38 15.07
N TYR A 100 -18.77 -8.38 15.63
CA TYR A 100 -17.61 -7.74 15.02
C TYR A 100 -16.35 -8.02 15.83
N LEU A 101 -15.27 -8.36 15.12
CA LEU A 101 -13.96 -8.60 15.72
C LEU A 101 -12.96 -7.55 15.28
N LYS A 102 -12.15 -7.11 16.25
CA LYS A 102 -10.98 -6.30 15.94
C LYS A 102 -9.99 -7.15 15.13
N PRO A 103 -9.43 -6.64 14.02
CA PRO A 103 -8.41 -7.36 13.24
C PRO A 103 -7.20 -7.85 14.04
N THR A 104 -6.94 -7.22 15.19
CA THR A 104 -5.81 -7.50 16.07
C THR A 104 -6.15 -8.37 17.29
N ALA A 105 -7.35 -8.95 17.37
CA ALA A 105 -7.80 -9.69 18.55
C ALA A 105 -6.86 -10.85 18.93
N TRP A 106 -6.40 -11.63 17.94
CA TRP A 106 -5.49 -12.77 18.16
C TRP A 106 -4.31 -12.82 17.18
N ALA A 107 -4.11 -11.75 16.42
CA ALA A 107 -2.93 -11.55 15.59
C ALA A 107 -2.37 -10.15 15.84
N SER A 108 -1.17 -10.05 16.40
CA SER A 108 -0.52 -8.76 16.67
C SER A 108 -0.17 -8.02 15.38
N ALA A 109 0.24 -8.75 14.34
CA ALA A 109 0.54 -8.21 13.02
C ALA A 109 -0.67 -8.29 12.09
N LYS A 110 -0.85 -7.28 11.23
CA LYS A 110 -1.91 -7.27 10.20
C LYS A 110 -1.52 -7.98 8.89
N ARG A 111 -0.31 -8.55 8.82
CA ARG A 111 0.24 -9.15 7.60
C ARG A 111 -0.60 -10.31 7.06
N TRP A 112 -1.32 -11.01 7.94
CA TRP A 112 -2.23 -12.07 7.55
C TRP A 112 -3.28 -11.61 6.52
N SER A 113 -3.68 -10.33 6.54
CA SER A 113 -4.68 -9.79 5.61
C SER A 113 -4.20 -9.69 4.16
N SER A 114 -2.91 -9.93 3.90
CA SER A 114 -2.33 -9.76 2.56
C SER A 114 -2.33 -11.05 1.73
N HIS A 115 -2.45 -12.23 2.37
CA HIS A 115 -2.21 -13.51 1.71
C HIS A 115 -3.36 -14.48 2.00
N ALA A 116 -3.88 -15.12 0.96
CA ALA A 116 -5.04 -16.00 1.06
C ALA A 116 -4.86 -17.14 2.08
N ASP A 117 -3.70 -17.78 2.11
CA ASP A 117 -3.36 -18.84 3.06
C ASP A 117 -3.42 -18.36 4.50
N MET A 118 -2.85 -17.18 4.77
CA MET A 118 -2.84 -16.59 6.10
C MET A 118 -4.23 -16.12 6.54
N ILE A 119 -5.07 -15.64 5.62
CA ILE A 119 -6.46 -15.29 5.93
C ILE A 119 -7.22 -16.55 6.39
N VAL A 120 -7.09 -17.67 5.67
CA VAL A 120 -7.73 -18.94 6.06
C VAL A 120 -7.19 -19.47 7.38
N GLN A 121 -5.87 -19.42 7.59
CA GLN A 121 -5.26 -19.79 8.88
C GLN A 121 -5.80 -18.92 10.02
N TYR A 122 -5.99 -17.62 9.79
CA TYR A 122 -6.53 -16.73 10.81
C TYR A 122 -8.01 -16.98 11.08
N ALA A 123 -8.82 -17.28 10.06
CA ALA A 123 -10.20 -17.71 10.23
C ALA A 123 -10.30 -18.99 11.10
N GLN A 124 -9.45 -19.98 10.85
CA GLN A 124 -9.37 -21.19 11.67
C GLN A 124 -8.93 -20.91 13.10
N CYS A 125 -7.98 -19.99 13.31
CA CYS A 125 -7.56 -19.54 14.63
C CYS A 125 -8.72 -18.88 15.40
N ILE A 126 -9.45 -17.97 14.74
CA ILE A 126 -10.65 -17.31 15.31
C ILE A 126 -11.68 -18.36 15.70
N LYS A 127 -11.98 -19.35 14.83
CA LYS A 127 -12.90 -20.45 15.15
C LYS A 127 -12.49 -21.18 16.43
N GLY A 128 -11.21 -21.54 16.56
CA GLY A 128 -10.69 -22.20 17.75
C GLY A 128 -10.87 -21.35 19.02
N LYS A 129 -10.62 -20.04 18.91
CA LYS A 129 -10.77 -19.09 20.04
C LYS A 129 -12.22 -18.84 20.40
N LEU A 130 -13.11 -18.72 19.43
CA LEU A 130 -14.55 -18.56 19.65
C LEU A 130 -15.17 -19.79 20.32
N LYS A 131 -14.67 -20.98 20.02
CA LYS A 131 -15.07 -22.21 20.71
C LYS A 131 -14.75 -22.19 22.21
N GLU A 132 -13.63 -21.59 22.62
CA GLU A 132 -13.30 -21.37 24.04
C GLU A 132 -14.30 -20.43 24.74
N HIS A 133 -15.08 -19.67 23.98
CA HIS A 133 -16.11 -18.73 24.43
C HIS A 133 -17.56 -19.22 24.18
N ASN A 134 -17.76 -20.53 24.00
CA ASN A 134 -19.06 -21.17 23.76
C ASN A 134 -19.72 -20.85 22.41
N TYR A 135 -18.94 -20.43 21.42
CA TYR A 135 -19.42 -20.33 20.03
C TYR A 135 -18.91 -21.54 19.24
N ASP A 136 -19.74 -22.58 19.12
CA ASP A 136 -19.36 -23.85 18.51
C ASP A 136 -19.53 -23.87 16.98
N ASP A 137 -20.58 -23.24 16.45
CA ASP A 137 -20.86 -23.15 15.01
C ASP A 137 -20.97 -21.69 14.57
N VAL A 138 -19.89 -21.23 13.93
CA VAL A 138 -19.76 -19.87 13.45
C VAL A 138 -19.44 -19.84 11.97
N GLU A 139 -19.94 -18.82 11.29
CA GLU A 139 -19.46 -18.39 9.98
C GLU A 139 -18.54 -17.18 10.18
N ILE A 140 -17.44 -17.12 9.43
CA ILE A 140 -16.50 -15.99 9.51
C ILE A 140 -16.34 -15.35 8.14
N ARG A 141 -16.72 -14.08 8.07
CA ARG A 141 -16.60 -13.23 6.88
C ARG A 141 -15.55 -12.17 7.10
N PHE A 142 -14.77 -11.90 6.06
CA PHE A 142 -13.78 -10.85 6.07
C PHE A 142 -14.11 -9.84 4.98
N ASP A 143 -13.91 -8.57 5.30
CA ASP A 143 -14.04 -7.47 4.38
C ASP A 143 -12.72 -6.67 4.40
N ILE A 144 -11.94 -6.82 3.33
CA ILE A 144 -10.57 -6.29 3.24
C ILE A 144 -10.46 -5.41 2.00
N TRP A 145 -10.17 -4.12 2.23
CA TRP A 145 -10.01 -3.15 1.16
C TRP A 145 -8.58 -2.69 1.04
N ARG A 146 -8.08 -2.74 -0.20
CA ARG A 146 -6.70 -2.39 -0.50
C ARG A 146 -6.59 -1.63 -1.80
N SER A 147 -5.54 -0.81 -1.88
CA SER A 147 -5.03 -0.25 -3.12
C SER A 147 -3.67 -0.87 -3.43
N MET A 148 -3.43 -1.11 -4.71
CA MET A 148 -2.14 -1.57 -5.21
C MET A 148 -1.61 -0.62 -6.28
N ASN A 149 -0.41 -0.07 -6.05
CA ASN A 149 0.26 0.85 -6.97
C ASN A 149 -0.61 2.03 -7.39
N GLY A 150 -1.25 2.71 -6.41
CA GLY A 150 -2.06 3.91 -6.63
C GLY A 150 -3.34 3.69 -7.46
N ARG A 151 -3.84 2.46 -7.53
CA ARG A 151 -5.16 2.16 -8.10
C ARG A 151 -6.28 2.50 -7.12
N PHE A 152 -7.53 2.41 -7.57
CA PHE A 152 -8.70 2.45 -6.70
C PHE A 152 -8.55 1.52 -5.50
N ASN A 153 -9.11 1.92 -4.36
CA ASN A 153 -9.32 1.00 -3.26
C ASN A 153 -10.47 0.06 -3.63
N GLN A 154 -10.20 -1.24 -3.61
CA GLN A 154 -11.17 -2.27 -3.96
C GLN A 154 -11.09 -3.42 -2.97
N ARG A 155 -12.14 -4.25 -2.94
CA ARG A 155 -12.17 -5.48 -2.14
C ARG A 155 -11.14 -6.48 -2.65
N GLN A 156 -10.36 -7.05 -1.74
CA GLN A 156 -9.44 -8.15 -2.06
C GLN A 156 -10.17 -9.50 -2.10
N ILE A 157 -11.23 -9.65 -1.31
CA ILE A 157 -11.94 -10.91 -1.10
C ILE A 157 -13.45 -10.66 -1.18
N ASP A 158 -14.22 -11.68 -1.55
CA ASP A 158 -15.68 -11.60 -1.49
C ASP A 158 -16.16 -11.58 -0.03
N PRO A 159 -16.81 -10.51 0.45
CA PRO A 159 -17.26 -10.42 1.84
C PRO A 159 -18.44 -11.35 2.16
N ARG A 160 -19.06 -11.97 1.15
CA ARG A 160 -20.24 -12.83 1.31
C ARG A 160 -19.87 -14.29 1.63
N ILE A 161 -18.61 -14.65 1.46
CA ILE A 161 -18.15 -16.04 1.59
C ILE A 161 -17.72 -16.32 3.04
N ASP A 162 -18.22 -17.42 3.60
CA ASP A 162 -17.72 -17.99 4.85
C ASP A 162 -16.35 -18.63 4.64
N LEU A 163 -15.31 -18.07 5.26
CA LEU A 163 -13.95 -18.59 5.14
C LEU A 163 -13.71 -19.94 5.84
N LEU A 164 -14.69 -20.42 6.61
CA LEU A 164 -14.68 -21.76 7.21
C LEU A 164 -15.38 -22.82 6.35
N SER A 165 -16.06 -22.40 5.28
CA SER A 165 -16.81 -23.29 4.40
C SER A 165 -15.92 -24.01 3.38
N ALA A 166 -16.49 -25.02 2.71
CA ALA A 166 -15.81 -25.73 1.63
C ALA A 166 -15.53 -24.82 0.42
N ASP A 167 -16.37 -23.81 0.19
CA ASP A 167 -16.23 -22.85 -0.91
C ASP A 167 -15.01 -21.94 -0.72
N ALA A 168 -14.54 -21.80 0.52
CA ALA A 168 -13.36 -21.02 0.87
C ALA A 168 -12.05 -21.81 0.95
N LYS A 169 -12.02 -23.06 0.45
CA LYS A 169 -10.83 -23.90 0.54
C LYS A 169 -9.64 -23.25 -0.17
N TRP A 170 -8.53 -23.14 0.55
CA TRP A 170 -7.24 -22.74 0.00
C TRP A 170 -6.35 -23.97 -0.25
N SER A 171 -5.61 -23.95 -1.35
CA SER A 171 -4.68 -25.00 -1.75
C SER A 171 -3.47 -24.37 -2.43
N THR A 172 -2.27 -24.90 -2.21
CA THR A 172 -1.05 -24.40 -2.86
C THR A 172 -1.13 -24.40 -4.38
N PHE A 173 -1.82 -25.38 -4.98
CA PHE A 173 -1.77 -25.66 -6.41
C PHE A 173 -2.97 -25.16 -7.22
N GLU A 174 -4.00 -24.64 -6.57
CA GLU A 174 -5.25 -24.23 -7.20
C GLU A 174 -5.48 -22.73 -6.99
N ASP A 175 -6.16 -22.09 -7.94
CA ASP A 175 -6.52 -20.68 -7.82
C ASP A 175 -7.52 -20.49 -6.67
N THR A 176 -7.46 -19.35 -5.99
CA THR A 176 -8.32 -19.05 -4.84
C THR A 176 -9.66 -18.45 -5.32
N PRO A 177 -10.79 -19.19 -5.28
CA PRO A 177 -12.02 -18.78 -5.97
C PRO A 177 -12.73 -17.59 -5.33
N TRP A 178 -12.50 -17.35 -4.04
CA TRP A 178 -13.11 -16.26 -3.26
C TRP A 178 -12.30 -14.96 -3.28
N LEU A 179 -11.13 -14.96 -3.93
CA LEU A 179 -10.34 -13.77 -4.13
C LEU A 179 -10.95 -12.94 -5.27
N GLN A 180 -11.12 -11.65 -5.05
CA GLN A 180 -11.62 -10.74 -6.08
C GLN A 180 -10.52 -10.39 -7.09
N PRO A 181 -10.83 -10.36 -8.40
CA PRO A 181 -9.86 -10.02 -9.41
C PRO A 181 -9.42 -8.56 -9.27
N LEU A 182 -8.15 -8.31 -9.56
CA LEU A 182 -7.67 -6.93 -9.68
C LEU A 182 -8.36 -6.26 -10.87
N LEU A 183 -9.00 -5.11 -10.67
CA LEU A 183 -9.62 -4.31 -11.73
C LEU A 183 -8.56 -3.65 -12.62
N THR A 184 -7.90 -4.45 -13.47
CA THR A 184 -6.80 -4.02 -14.35
C THR A 184 -7.28 -3.10 -15.46
N ASN A 185 -8.53 -3.25 -15.92
CA ASN A 185 -9.19 -2.38 -16.90
C ASN A 185 -9.26 -0.92 -16.44
N LEU A 186 -9.25 -0.67 -15.13
CA LEU A 186 -9.25 0.67 -14.55
C LEU A 186 -7.83 1.25 -14.36
N SER A 187 -6.78 0.60 -14.89
CA SER A 187 -5.40 1.05 -14.68
C SER A 187 -5.11 2.44 -15.28
N ASP A 188 -5.83 2.83 -16.33
CA ASP A 188 -5.70 4.15 -16.99
C ASP A 188 -6.22 5.30 -16.12
N TRP A 189 -7.03 4.99 -15.11
CA TRP A 189 -7.55 6.00 -14.18
C TRP A 189 -6.49 6.60 -13.28
N ARG A 190 -5.33 5.97 -13.09
CA ARG A 190 -4.28 6.47 -12.19
C ARG A 190 -3.90 7.92 -12.44
N THR A 191 -3.59 8.24 -13.70
CA THR A 191 -3.20 9.60 -14.08
C THR A 191 -4.37 10.58 -13.92
N ARG A 192 -5.63 10.11 -14.08
CA ARG A 192 -6.83 10.92 -13.86
C ARG A 192 -7.04 11.19 -12.36
N MET A 193 -6.97 10.16 -11.53
CA MET A 193 -7.09 10.27 -10.06
C MET A 193 -6.02 11.20 -9.50
N GLN A 194 -4.76 11.04 -9.91
CA GLN A 194 -3.67 11.94 -9.49
C GLN A 194 -3.92 13.39 -9.92
N LYS A 195 -4.46 13.63 -11.13
CA LYS A 195 -4.84 14.98 -11.57
C LYS A 195 -5.99 15.55 -10.74
N ILE A 196 -6.99 14.74 -10.39
CA ILE A 196 -8.12 15.14 -9.54
C ILE A 196 -7.63 15.50 -8.15
N GLU A 197 -6.84 14.63 -7.53
CA GLU A 197 -6.24 14.85 -6.21
C GLU A 197 -5.40 16.13 -6.19
N ASN A 198 -4.45 16.28 -7.12
CA ASN A 198 -3.62 17.49 -7.22
C ASN A 198 -4.48 18.75 -7.42
N LYS A 199 -5.53 18.69 -8.25
CA LYS A 199 -6.43 19.83 -8.49
C LYS A 199 -7.18 20.22 -7.22
N LEU A 200 -7.65 19.25 -6.45
CA LEU A 200 -8.40 19.51 -5.21
C LEU A 200 -7.47 20.00 -4.10
N SER A 201 -6.34 19.33 -3.87
CA SER A 201 -5.37 19.73 -2.84
C SER A 201 -4.68 21.07 -3.15
N SER A 202 -4.57 21.46 -4.43
CA SER A 202 -4.06 22.80 -4.80
C SER A 202 -5.02 23.94 -4.45
N LYS A 203 -6.32 23.66 -4.31
CA LYS A 203 -7.32 24.65 -3.94
C LYS A 203 -7.46 24.80 -2.43
N ASP A 204 -7.37 23.69 -1.71
CA ASP A 204 -7.50 23.63 -0.27
C ASP A 204 -6.67 22.47 0.29
N GLN A 205 -5.79 22.78 1.24
CA GLN A 205 -4.90 21.80 1.87
C GLN A 205 -5.65 20.85 2.82
N ASN A 206 -6.87 21.21 3.23
CA ASN A 206 -7.69 20.43 4.15
C ASN A 206 -8.59 19.41 3.42
N VAL A 207 -8.43 19.28 2.11
CA VAL A 207 -9.18 18.31 1.29
C VAL A 207 -8.40 17.00 1.18
N LEU A 208 -9.00 15.93 1.68
CA LEU A 208 -8.56 14.56 1.48
C LEU A 208 -9.48 13.86 0.48
N VAL A 209 -8.91 13.16 -0.49
CA VAL A 209 -9.67 12.41 -1.50
C VAL A 209 -9.37 10.92 -1.35
N THR A 210 -10.41 10.09 -1.44
CA THR A 210 -10.28 8.63 -1.46
C THR A 210 -11.04 8.09 -2.65
N PHE A 211 -10.35 7.36 -3.51
CA PHE A 211 -10.94 6.70 -4.67
C PHE A 211 -11.29 5.26 -4.35
N VAL A 212 -12.52 4.86 -4.66
CA VAL A 212 -13.10 3.56 -4.35
C VAL A 212 -13.66 2.91 -5.61
N ALA A 213 -13.44 1.61 -5.78
CA ALA A 213 -14.09 0.79 -6.79
C ALA A 213 -14.64 -0.48 -6.14
N ASP A 214 -15.92 -0.76 -6.34
CA ASP A 214 -16.57 -1.95 -5.78
C ASP A 214 -17.29 -2.77 -6.86
N PHE A 215 -17.52 -4.05 -6.56
CA PHE A 215 -18.06 -5.02 -7.49
C PHE A 215 -19.59 -5.02 -7.51
N PRO A 216 -20.22 -5.41 -8.63
CA PRO A 216 -21.68 -5.51 -8.75
C PRO A 216 -22.35 -6.29 -7.62
N GLY A 217 -23.41 -5.71 -7.05
CA GLY A 217 -24.20 -6.33 -5.98
C GLY A 217 -23.55 -6.29 -4.60
N LEU A 218 -22.39 -5.65 -4.44
CA LEU A 218 -21.79 -5.35 -3.15
C LEU A 218 -22.09 -3.91 -2.72
N PHE A 219 -21.89 -3.64 -1.44
CA PHE A 219 -22.00 -2.31 -0.88
C PHE A 219 -20.89 -2.01 0.12
N LEU A 220 -20.51 -0.75 0.24
CA LEU A 220 -19.61 -0.26 1.26
C LEU A 220 -20.41 0.44 2.36
N GLU A 221 -20.41 -0.13 3.56
CA GLU A 221 -20.81 0.56 4.79
C GLU A 221 -19.63 1.40 5.28
N ASN A 222 -19.84 2.70 5.47
CA ASN A 222 -18.79 3.59 5.98
C ASN A 222 -19.36 4.58 6.99
N TYR A 223 -18.57 4.95 7.99
CA TYR A 223 -18.92 5.94 9.00
C TYR A 223 -18.17 7.24 8.72
N ILE A 224 -18.88 8.36 8.74
CA ILE A 224 -18.29 9.69 8.60
C ILE A 224 -18.12 10.31 9.98
N PRO A 225 -16.90 10.65 10.42
CA PRO A 225 -16.66 11.41 11.64
C PRO A 225 -17.42 12.76 11.66
N PRO A 226 -17.89 13.25 12.83
CA PRO A 226 -18.65 14.50 12.94
C PRO A 226 -17.92 15.76 12.44
N ASP A 227 -16.59 15.75 12.42
CA ASP A 227 -15.71 16.85 12.04
C ASP A 227 -15.41 16.93 10.53
N LEU A 228 -15.88 15.94 9.75
CA LEU A 228 -15.63 15.86 8.32
C LEU A 228 -16.90 16.14 7.52
N ASN A 229 -16.84 17.15 6.65
CA ASN A 229 -17.84 17.30 5.58
C ASN A 229 -17.45 16.41 4.41
N THR A 230 -18.36 15.51 4.02
CA THR A 230 -18.05 14.47 3.04
C THR A 230 -18.99 14.54 1.85
N THR A 231 -18.43 14.58 0.65
CA THR A 231 -19.18 14.46 -0.60
C THR A 231 -18.74 13.20 -1.35
N ILE A 232 -19.70 12.48 -1.92
CA ILE A 232 -19.46 11.34 -2.81
C ILE A 232 -19.73 11.79 -4.25
N GLU A 233 -18.81 11.52 -5.17
CA GLU A 233 -18.98 11.76 -6.61
C GLU A 233 -18.72 10.48 -7.41
N VAL A 234 -19.57 10.21 -8.39
CA VAL A 234 -19.46 9.01 -9.24
C VAL A 234 -18.54 9.28 -10.42
N LEU A 235 -17.56 8.39 -10.61
CA LEU A 235 -16.57 8.47 -11.68
C LEU A 235 -16.86 7.51 -12.84
N GLU A 236 -17.41 6.32 -12.53
CA GLU A 236 -17.80 5.31 -13.52
C GLU A 236 -18.88 4.39 -12.92
N GLY A 237 -19.78 3.85 -13.75
CA GLY A 237 -20.87 2.99 -13.30
C GLY A 237 -22.04 3.76 -12.67
N GLN A 238 -22.77 3.08 -11.79
CA GLN A 238 -23.93 3.64 -11.09
C GLN A 238 -23.95 3.16 -9.65
N ILE A 239 -24.26 4.07 -8.72
CA ILE A 239 -24.34 3.75 -7.29
C ILE A 239 -25.67 4.21 -6.69
N ILE A 240 -26.06 3.57 -5.59
CA ILE A 240 -27.10 4.07 -4.70
C ILE A 240 -26.45 4.39 -3.35
N VAL A 241 -26.60 5.62 -2.89
CA VAL A 241 -26.18 6.06 -1.56
C VAL A 241 -27.40 6.01 -0.64
N GLU A 242 -27.38 5.10 0.33
CA GLU A 242 -28.36 4.98 1.39
C GLU A 242 -27.89 5.76 2.62
N LEU A 243 -28.67 6.79 2.98
CA LEU A 243 -28.47 7.61 4.17
C LEU A 243 -29.34 7.04 5.29
N ILE A 244 -28.72 6.33 6.23
CA ILE A 244 -29.42 5.47 7.21
C ILE A 244 -30.32 6.30 8.13
N SER A 245 -29.80 7.34 8.79
CA SER A 245 -30.61 8.17 9.68
C SER A 245 -31.72 8.94 8.96
N LEU A 246 -31.50 9.29 7.69
CA LEU A 246 -32.50 10.01 6.88
C LEU A 246 -33.50 9.08 6.20
N LYS A 247 -33.29 7.76 6.27
CA LYS A 247 -34.08 6.73 5.57
C LYS A 247 -34.29 7.07 4.09
N LYS A 248 -33.24 7.58 3.45
CA LYS A 248 -33.28 8.11 2.09
C LYS A 248 -32.23 7.44 1.23
N ASN A 249 -32.65 7.00 0.04
CA ASN A 249 -31.77 6.43 -0.96
C ASN A 249 -31.63 7.41 -2.13
N ILE A 250 -30.39 7.65 -2.56
CA ILE A 250 -30.06 8.57 -3.64
C ILE A 250 -29.33 7.78 -4.71
N THR A 251 -29.93 7.66 -5.89
CA THR A 251 -29.26 7.07 -7.05
C THR A 251 -28.39 8.13 -7.71
N LEU A 252 -27.13 7.81 -7.99
CA LEU A 252 -26.17 8.68 -8.64
C LEU A 252 -25.59 8.00 -9.87
N ASN A 253 -25.54 8.76 -10.95
CA ASN A 253 -24.91 8.41 -12.22
C ASN A 253 -23.56 9.14 -12.36
N VAL A 254 -22.79 8.78 -13.38
CA VAL A 254 -21.47 9.36 -13.65
C VAL A 254 -21.52 10.89 -13.68
N GLY A 255 -20.65 11.52 -12.88
CA GLY A 255 -20.54 12.98 -12.74
C GLY A 255 -21.52 13.59 -11.72
N GLU A 256 -22.49 12.83 -11.23
CA GLU A 256 -23.37 13.27 -10.15
C GLU A 256 -22.69 13.08 -8.78
N ASN A 257 -23.05 13.95 -7.84
CA ASN A 257 -22.53 13.91 -6.49
C ASN A 257 -23.62 14.13 -5.43
N THR A 258 -23.31 13.76 -4.20
CA THR A 258 -24.18 14.01 -3.05
C THR A 258 -23.37 14.20 -1.77
N SER A 259 -23.89 15.02 -0.86
CA SER A 259 -23.31 15.17 0.47
C SER A 259 -23.86 14.10 1.41
N VAL A 260 -23.01 13.58 2.28
CA VAL A 260 -23.35 12.58 3.28
C VAL A 260 -23.32 13.23 4.67
N PRO A 261 -24.30 12.95 5.54
CA PRO A 261 -24.30 13.43 6.92
C PRO A 261 -23.04 13.03 7.68
N ASN A 262 -22.55 13.94 8.52
CA ASN A 262 -21.45 13.69 9.44
C ASN A 262 -21.96 13.03 10.73
N GLY A 263 -21.09 12.27 11.40
CA GLY A 263 -21.40 11.54 12.63
C GLY A 263 -22.34 10.35 12.43
N ASP A 264 -22.48 9.83 11.20
CA ASP A 264 -23.42 8.77 10.87
C ASP A 264 -22.84 7.77 9.87
N TYR A 265 -23.50 6.61 9.76
CA TYR A 265 -23.22 5.59 8.76
C TYR A 265 -24.04 5.80 7.49
N HIS A 266 -23.44 5.43 6.36
CA HIS A 266 -24.12 5.33 5.07
C HIS A 266 -23.64 4.08 4.33
N ASN A 267 -24.48 3.59 3.43
CA ASN A 267 -24.14 2.49 2.54
C ASN A 267 -24.05 2.99 1.10
N VAL A 268 -23.02 2.57 0.38
CA VAL A 268 -22.89 2.81 -1.06
C VAL A 268 -23.00 1.49 -1.80
N TYR A 269 -24.12 1.28 -2.49
CA TYR A 269 -24.40 0.08 -3.26
C TYR A 269 -23.91 0.23 -4.70
N THR A 270 -23.21 -0.78 -5.20
CA THR A 270 -22.87 -0.89 -6.63
C THR A 270 -23.98 -1.60 -7.37
N VAL A 271 -24.73 -0.87 -8.19
CA VAL A 271 -25.92 -1.38 -8.88
C VAL A 271 -25.74 -1.60 -10.39
N SER A 272 -24.63 -1.13 -10.96
CA SER A 272 -24.29 -1.39 -12.36
C SER A 272 -23.87 -2.85 -12.59
N SER A 273 -23.97 -3.30 -13.85
CA SER A 273 -23.51 -4.63 -14.27
C SER A 273 -21.98 -4.78 -14.27
N THR A 274 -21.27 -3.65 -14.31
CA THR A 274 -19.81 -3.54 -14.15
C THR A 274 -19.47 -2.89 -12.81
N PRO A 275 -18.23 -3.02 -12.32
CA PRO A 275 -17.78 -2.31 -11.13
C PRO A 275 -18.07 -0.81 -11.20
N SER A 276 -18.51 -0.22 -10.09
CA SER A 276 -18.70 1.22 -9.96
C SER A 276 -17.49 1.86 -9.31
N CYS A 277 -17.08 3.00 -9.86
CA CYS A 277 -15.98 3.81 -9.32
C CYS A 277 -16.55 5.13 -8.82
N TYR A 278 -16.16 5.51 -7.61
CA TYR A 278 -16.58 6.76 -6.99
C TYR A 278 -15.46 7.29 -6.11
N MET A 279 -15.54 8.56 -5.76
CA MET A 279 -14.61 9.18 -4.83
C MET A 279 -15.33 9.80 -3.64
N TYR A 280 -14.70 9.70 -2.49
CA TYR A 280 -15.01 10.52 -1.33
C TYR A 280 -14.11 11.75 -1.36
N VAL A 281 -14.70 12.91 -1.14
CA VAL A 281 -14.01 14.16 -0.87
C VAL A 281 -14.35 14.56 0.55
N TYR A 282 -13.35 14.47 1.43
CA TYR A 282 -13.44 14.86 2.83
C TYR A 282 -12.84 16.24 3.00
N LEU A 283 -13.58 17.14 3.65
CA LEU A 283 -13.12 18.45 4.05
C LEU A 283 -13.04 18.47 5.58
N ASN A 284 -11.82 18.61 6.12
CA ASN A 284 -11.65 18.76 7.57
C ASN A 284 -12.09 20.16 8.01
N GLN A 285 -13.25 20.25 8.67
CA GLN A 285 -13.76 21.54 9.15
C GLN A 285 -12.93 22.08 10.31
N SER A 286 -12.40 21.23 11.19
CA SER A 286 -11.66 21.69 12.38
C SER A 286 -10.38 22.43 11.98
N ASP A 287 -9.61 21.87 11.06
CA ASP A 287 -8.38 22.52 10.57
C ASP A 287 -8.71 23.71 9.66
N ALA A 288 -9.75 23.61 8.82
CA ALA A 288 -10.19 24.72 7.97
C ALA A 288 -10.70 25.92 8.79
N ASP A 289 -11.45 25.68 9.87
CA ASP A 289 -11.99 26.71 10.76
C ASP A 289 -10.85 27.35 11.58
N ILE A 290 -9.89 26.56 12.06
CA ILE A 290 -8.69 27.08 12.73
C ILE A 290 -7.86 27.93 11.77
N VAL A 291 -7.62 27.48 10.54
CA VAL A 291 -6.89 28.24 9.51
C VAL A 291 -7.63 29.53 9.16
N GLN A 292 -8.95 29.48 8.95
CA GLN A 292 -9.75 30.69 8.70
C GLN A 292 -9.75 31.68 9.87
N LEU A 293 -9.80 31.17 11.12
CA LEU A 293 -9.68 31.99 12.32
C LEU A 293 -8.30 32.65 12.41
N TRP A 294 -7.23 31.92 12.10
CA TRP A 294 -5.87 32.45 12.04
C TRP A 294 -5.70 33.51 10.95
N ASP A 295 -6.21 33.27 9.74
CA ASP A 295 -6.16 34.24 8.64
C ASP A 295 -6.95 35.50 8.97
N ARG A 296 -8.14 35.35 9.57
CA ARG A 296 -8.94 36.48 10.04
C ARG A 296 -8.19 37.25 11.13
N PHE A 297 -7.58 36.56 12.10
CA PHE A 297 -6.79 37.17 13.17
C PHE A 297 -5.59 37.94 12.61
N TYR A 298 -4.82 37.34 11.69
CA TYR A 298 -3.67 38.00 11.04
C TYR A 298 -4.09 39.27 10.30
N ASN A 299 -5.15 39.20 9.48
CA ASN A 299 -5.65 40.35 8.73
C ASN A 299 -6.18 41.47 9.64
N LEU A 300 -6.81 41.13 10.77
CA LEU A 300 -7.22 42.12 11.78
C LEU A 300 -6.03 42.77 12.47
N THR A 301 -5.02 41.97 12.82
CA THR A 301 -3.81 42.46 13.50
C THR A 301 -3.01 43.37 12.58
N ASP A 302 -2.88 43.01 11.30
CA ASP A 302 -2.20 43.83 10.29
C ASP A 302 -2.93 45.16 10.04
N ARG A 303 -4.28 45.15 9.97
CA ARG A 303 -5.08 46.38 9.90
C ARG A 303 -4.89 47.27 11.12
N LEU A 304 -4.93 46.70 12.32
CA LEU A 304 -4.73 47.45 13.56
C LEU A 304 -3.32 48.04 13.64
N LEU A 305 -2.28 47.27 13.29
CA LEU A 305 -0.91 47.77 13.22
C LEU A 305 -0.76 48.90 12.20
N ASN A 306 -1.32 48.74 11.00
CA ASN A 306 -1.29 49.77 9.97
C ASN A 306 -2.06 51.04 10.37
N GLU A 307 -3.23 50.92 11.01
CA GLU A 307 -3.95 52.06 11.57
C GLU A 307 -3.19 52.75 12.71
N THR A 308 -2.46 51.99 13.51
CA THR A 308 -1.64 52.52 14.61
C THR A 308 -0.41 53.24 14.07
N ILE A 309 0.23 52.70 13.03
CA ILE A 309 1.35 53.34 12.31
C ILE A 309 0.88 54.61 11.58
N VAL A 310 -0.32 54.61 11.01
CA VAL A 310 -0.91 55.81 10.38
C VAL A 310 -1.27 56.87 11.44
N ARG A 311 -1.82 56.47 12.60
CA ARG A 311 -2.11 57.39 13.72
C ARG A 311 -0.86 57.95 14.39
N ASN A 312 0.20 57.15 14.48
CA ASN A 312 1.47 57.55 15.10
C ASN A 312 2.50 58.06 14.08
N ARG A 313 2.08 58.34 12.83
CA ARG A 313 2.96 58.93 11.82
C ARG A 313 3.29 60.36 12.28
N PRO A 314 4.56 60.70 12.58
CA PRO A 314 4.91 62.03 13.02
C PRO A 314 4.60 63.05 11.91
N LEU A 315 3.90 64.12 12.26
CA LEU A 315 3.76 65.29 11.40
C LEU A 315 5.03 66.15 11.57
N HIS A 316 5.81 66.29 10.48
CA HIS A 316 7.13 66.96 10.35
C HIS A 316 8.32 66.16 10.92
N SER A 317 9.51 66.11 10.30
CA SER A 317 10.17 67.02 9.36
C SER A 317 11.19 66.25 8.51
N ASP A 318 11.25 66.54 7.21
CA ASP A 318 12.43 66.29 6.40
C ASP A 318 13.64 67.08 6.94
N LYS A 319 14.83 66.49 6.77
CA LYS A 319 16.20 67.00 7.01
C LYS A 319 16.78 66.79 8.42
N GLU A 320 17.91 66.05 8.44
CA GLU A 320 18.98 65.97 9.46
C GLU A 320 19.28 64.60 10.09
N GLU A 321 19.30 63.51 9.32
CA GLU A 321 19.90 62.25 9.83
C GLU A 321 20.85 61.58 8.83
N ALA A 322 21.61 62.40 8.10
CA ALA A 322 22.71 61.96 7.24
C ALA A 322 24.10 62.00 7.93
N ASP A 323 24.19 62.42 9.21
CA ASP A 323 25.49 62.67 9.87
C ASP A 323 25.77 61.85 11.15
N LEU A 324 24.99 60.79 11.46
CA LEU A 324 25.35 59.81 12.50
C LEU A 324 26.13 58.61 11.91
N VAL A 325 27.24 59.03 11.30
CA VAL A 325 28.55 58.41 11.14
C VAL A 325 28.92 57.34 12.18
N ARG A 326 29.41 56.21 11.65
CA ARG A 326 30.61 55.46 12.06
C ARG A 326 31.12 55.74 13.49
N VAL A 327 30.75 54.93 14.48
CA VAL A 327 31.68 54.42 15.53
C VAL A 327 31.01 53.19 16.16
N SER A 328 31.42 51.98 15.76
CA SER A 328 31.52 50.78 16.64
C SER A 328 31.81 49.53 15.79
N TYR A 329 32.94 49.54 15.09
CA TYR A 329 33.69 48.33 14.75
C TYR A 329 35.03 48.49 15.46
N GLU A 330 35.09 48.07 16.73
CA GLU A 330 36.29 47.70 17.49
C GLU A 330 35.86 47.34 18.92
N ASN A 331 36.26 46.15 19.37
CA ASN A 331 36.14 45.55 20.72
C ASN A 331 34.80 44.87 21.10
N VAL A 332 34.69 43.57 20.79
CA VAL A 332 34.73 42.39 21.71
C VAL A 332 34.47 41.11 20.91
#